data_AF-A0A9W9G3E6-F1
#
_entry.id   AF-A0A9W9G3E6-F1
#
_cell.length_a   1.000
_cell.length_b   1.000
_cell.length_c   1.000
_cell.angle_alpha   90.00
_cell.angle_beta   90.00
_cell.angle_gamma   90.00
#
_symmetry.space_group_name_H-M   'P 1'
#
loop_
_entity.id
_entity.type
_entity.pdbx_description
1 polymer ?
#
loop_
_entity_poly.entity_id
_entity_poly.type
_entity_poly.pdbx_seq_one_letter_code
_entity_poly.pdbx_strand_id
1 'polypeptide(L)'
;MGWLSHPLEELDIYNYQNATPLSEELVDQITGVVKNLSSLRMAVVHELIPASPEGEILVDLDGLHFPQLEFLSLGRFSFVKDEQLVWILGHSSTLEELYLDDCSIIFHAKFCTDEYEPEKCGISQSKLKNTGHELATHFYYTYQSRWHDYFTAIQEGLPRLRRFKIGESIEWAEDYTIPLEGEERLVPGLMDDRYNAFDGGLGPCQFITQQDFQDMKEDEGGPAYEGVEWPGCNEADRDALKELYRSIGQWVDCGHINLESSRHVEDLLQVESYRGPVRIRT
;
A
#
# COMPACT_ATOMS: atom_id res chain seq x y z
N MET A 1 -29.32 21.32 -9.85
CA MET A 1 -28.40 20.30 -9.34
C MET A 1 -28.75 20.09 -7.87
N GLY A 2 -29.27 18.91 -7.53
CA GLY A 2 -29.66 18.58 -6.17
C GLY A 2 -28.42 18.24 -5.35
N TRP A 3 -28.16 19.03 -4.32
CA TRP A 3 -27.09 18.77 -3.35
C TRP A 3 -27.57 17.67 -2.39
N LEU A 4 -26.65 16.82 -1.92
CA LEU A 4 -26.92 15.86 -0.86
C LEU A 4 -27.60 16.57 0.33
N SER A 5 -28.68 16.00 0.85
CA SER A 5 -29.43 16.58 1.98
C SER A 5 -28.64 16.58 3.30
N HIS A 6 -27.54 15.84 3.34
CA HIS A 6 -26.59 15.76 4.45
C HIS A 6 -25.16 15.79 3.89
N PRO A 7 -24.19 16.39 4.60
CA PRO A 7 -22.79 16.35 4.20
C PRO A 7 -22.29 14.90 4.13
N LEU A 8 -21.38 14.62 3.19
CA LEU A 8 -20.72 13.33 3.08
C LEU A 8 -19.63 13.23 4.18
N GLU A 9 -19.77 12.27 5.08
CA GLU A 9 -18.85 12.04 6.20
C GLU A 9 -17.96 10.81 5.96
N GLU A 10 -18.47 9.82 5.23
CA GLU A 10 -17.77 8.58 4.91
C GLU A 10 -17.76 8.33 3.40
N LEU A 11 -16.63 7.88 2.87
CA LEU A 11 -16.44 7.59 1.46
C LEU A 11 -15.58 6.35 1.29
N ASP A 12 -16.08 5.46 0.47
CA ASP A 12 -15.43 4.22 0.11
C ASP A 12 -15.14 4.23 -1.39
N ILE A 13 -13.86 4.11 -1.76
CA ILE A 13 -13.40 4.11 -3.15
C ILE A 13 -12.81 2.75 -3.48
N TYR A 14 -13.35 2.14 -4.54
CA TYR A 14 -12.90 0.85 -5.06
C TYR A 14 -12.43 0.99 -6.49
N ASN A 15 -11.38 0.26 -6.82
CA ASN A 15 -10.92 0.10 -8.19
C ASN A 15 -10.65 1.44 -8.90
N TYR A 16 -10.02 2.39 -8.19
CA TYR A 16 -9.62 3.65 -8.79
C TYR A 16 -8.39 3.43 -9.69
N GLN A 17 -8.64 3.15 -10.96
CA GLN A 17 -7.61 2.82 -11.96
C GLN A 17 -7.27 3.99 -12.91
N ASN A 18 -7.82 5.19 -12.67
CA ASN A 18 -7.67 6.32 -13.59
C ASN A 18 -6.52 7.25 -13.18
N ALA A 19 -5.42 7.15 -13.93
CA ALA A 19 -4.28 8.07 -13.91
C ALA A 19 -4.55 9.41 -14.63
N THR A 20 -5.82 9.80 -14.84
CA THR A 20 -6.10 11.09 -15.48
C THR A 20 -6.03 12.17 -14.41
N PRO A 21 -5.14 13.18 -14.56
CA PRO A 21 -5.09 14.30 -13.63
C PRO A 21 -6.46 14.95 -13.52
N LEU A 22 -6.95 15.13 -12.29
CA LEU A 22 -8.21 15.84 -12.07
C LEU A 22 -8.03 17.29 -12.52
N SER A 23 -8.92 17.79 -13.37
CA SER A 23 -8.94 19.22 -13.72
C SER A 23 -9.18 20.07 -12.47
N GLU A 24 -8.62 21.28 -12.39
CA GLU A 24 -8.82 22.20 -11.25
C GLU A 24 -10.31 22.38 -10.88
N GLU A 25 -11.19 22.49 -11.88
CA GLU A 25 -12.63 22.62 -11.66
C GLU A 25 -13.25 21.38 -10.96
N LEU A 26 -12.80 20.19 -11.32
CA LEU A 26 -13.25 18.94 -10.72
C LEU A 26 -12.68 18.78 -9.30
N VAL A 27 -11.43 19.18 -9.08
CA VAL A 27 -10.82 19.23 -7.75
C VAL A 27 -11.60 20.17 -6.84
N ASP A 28 -11.97 21.36 -7.32
CA ASP A 28 -12.77 22.32 -6.54
C ASP A 28 -14.16 21.78 -6.20
N GLN A 29 -14.82 21.12 -7.16
CA GLN A 29 -16.13 20.48 -6.93
C GLN A 29 -16.05 19.34 -5.93
N ILE A 30 -15.05 18.45 -6.07
CA ILE A 30 -14.82 17.33 -5.14
C ILE A 30 -14.48 17.90 -3.75
N THR A 31 -13.57 18.86 -3.66
CA THR A 31 -13.17 19.52 -2.40
C THR A 31 -14.39 20.10 -1.68
N GLY A 32 -15.33 20.72 -2.41
CA GLY A 32 -16.57 21.24 -1.84
C GLY A 32 -17.46 20.16 -1.21
N VAL A 33 -17.46 18.94 -1.75
CA VAL A 33 -18.25 17.79 -1.30
C VAL A 33 -17.56 17.04 -0.17
N VAL A 34 -16.23 16.87 -0.23
CA VAL A 34 -15.44 16.05 0.70
C VAL A 34 -14.84 16.82 1.87
N LYS A 35 -15.09 18.13 1.98
CA LYS A 35 -14.58 18.96 3.09
C LYS A 35 -14.99 18.50 4.50
N ASN A 36 -16.08 17.75 4.60
CA ASN A 36 -16.59 17.21 5.86
C ASN A 36 -16.30 15.71 6.01
N LEU A 37 -15.56 15.13 5.06
CA LEU A 37 -15.21 13.72 5.09
C LEU A 37 -14.27 13.46 6.26
N SER A 38 -14.70 12.61 7.17
CA SER A 38 -13.95 12.18 8.35
C SER A 38 -13.43 10.76 8.22
N SER A 39 -14.04 9.93 7.37
CA SER A 39 -13.62 8.56 7.11
C SER A 39 -13.44 8.31 5.62
N LEU A 40 -12.26 7.81 5.25
CA LEU A 40 -11.95 7.39 3.88
C LEU A 40 -11.44 5.94 3.87
N ARG A 41 -12.08 5.10 3.07
CA ARG A 41 -11.60 3.75 2.76
C ARG A 41 -11.25 3.69 1.29
N MET A 42 -10.06 3.21 1.00
CA MET A 42 -9.62 2.97 -0.37
C MET A 42 -9.10 1.57 -0.47
N ALA A 43 -9.65 0.78 -1.39
CA ALA A 43 -9.14 -0.55 -1.66
C ALA A 43 -8.92 -0.74 -3.16
N VAL A 44 -7.75 -1.24 -3.51
CA VAL A 44 -7.40 -1.61 -4.88
C VAL A 44 -7.70 -3.10 -5.06
N VAL A 45 -8.51 -3.43 -6.06
CA VAL A 45 -8.68 -4.83 -6.45
C VAL A 45 -7.77 -5.05 -7.64
N HIS A 46 -6.73 -5.87 -7.46
CA HIS A 46 -6.03 -6.46 -8.59
C HIS A 46 -7.03 -7.42 -9.25
N GLU A 47 -7.60 -7.01 -10.39
CA GLU A 47 -8.32 -7.97 -11.21
C GLU A 47 -7.29 -9.00 -11.66
N LEU A 48 -7.44 -10.26 -11.24
CA LEU A 48 -6.72 -11.41 -11.80
C LEU A 48 -7.08 -11.65 -13.29
N ILE A 49 -7.53 -10.62 -14.00
CA ILE A 49 -7.99 -10.66 -15.38
C ILE A 49 -6.80 -10.30 -16.28
N PRO A 50 -6.33 -11.22 -17.12
CA PRO A 50 -5.09 -11.11 -17.89
C PRO A 50 -5.19 -10.16 -19.10
N ALA A 51 -6.00 -9.10 -19.03
CA ALA A 51 -6.35 -8.28 -20.19
C ALA A 51 -6.24 -6.76 -19.99
N SER A 52 -5.81 -6.25 -18.83
CA SER A 52 -5.60 -4.81 -18.68
C SER A 52 -4.39 -4.47 -17.79
N PRO A 53 -3.19 -4.38 -18.37
CA PRO A 53 -2.01 -3.87 -17.68
C PRO A 53 -2.06 -2.36 -17.39
N GLU A 54 -3.12 -1.66 -17.82
CA GLU A 54 -3.20 -0.21 -17.78
C GLU A 54 -3.59 0.29 -16.37
N GLY A 55 -2.62 0.85 -15.63
CA GLY A 55 -2.89 1.72 -14.48
C GLY A 55 -2.90 1.05 -13.10
N GLU A 56 -2.51 -0.22 -13.00
CA GLU A 56 -2.67 -1.06 -11.80
C GLU A 56 -1.85 -0.63 -10.57
N ILE A 57 -0.86 0.26 -10.74
CA ILE A 57 0.12 0.53 -9.68
C ILE A 57 -0.24 1.77 -8.84
N LEU A 58 -1.01 2.72 -9.37
CA LEU A 58 -0.94 4.10 -8.87
C LEU A 58 -2.27 4.81 -8.80
N VAL A 59 -2.73 4.94 -7.57
CA VAL A 59 -3.71 5.95 -7.19
C VAL A 59 -2.96 7.28 -7.06
N ASP A 60 -3.26 8.23 -7.95
CA ASP A 60 -2.79 9.60 -7.79
C ASP A 60 -3.69 10.36 -6.81
N LEU A 61 -3.09 10.76 -5.68
CA LEU A 61 -3.75 11.51 -4.61
C LEU A 61 -3.37 13.00 -4.65
N ASP A 62 -2.55 13.40 -5.64
CA ASP A 62 -2.09 14.77 -5.77
C ASP A 62 -3.28 15.72 -5.99
N GLY A 63 -3.30 16.82 -5.24
CA GLY A 63 -4.38 17.81 -5.29
C GLY A 63 -5.63 17.47 -4.46
N LEU A 64 -5.73 16.27 -3.88
CA LEU A 64 -6.81 15.92 -2.96
C LEU A 64 -6.36 16.10 -1.51
N HIS A 65 -7.13 16.86 -0.72
CA HIS A 65 -6.90 17.00 0.72
C HIS A 65 -8.23 16.95 1.48
N PHE A 66 -8.26 16.17 2.55
CA PHE A 66 -9.46 15.92 3.34
C PHE A 66 -9.29 16.56 4.73
N PRO A 67 -9.70 17.83 4.91
CA PRO A 67 -9.31 18.65 6.08
C PRO A 67 -9.96 18.24 7.40
N GLN A 68 -10.83 17.23 7.41
CA GLN A 68 -11.47 16.67 8.61
C GLN A 68 -11.21 15.17 8.74
N LEU A 69 -10.27 14.60 7.98
CA LEU A 69 -10.02 13.17 7.94
C LEU A 69 -9.48 12.68 9.28
N GLU A 70 -10.27 11.86 9.97
CA GLU A 70 -9.95 11.24 11.26
C GLU A 70 -9.58 9.77 11.08
N PHE A 71 -10.13 9.10 10.07
CA PHE A 71 -9.91 7.69 9.76
C PHE A 71 -9.50 7.48 8.31
N LEU A 72 -8.42 6.74 8.09
CA LEU A 72 -7.95 6.31 6.78
C LEU A 72 -7.66 4.81 6.78
N SER A 73 -8.30 4.07 5.87
CA SER A 73 -7.97 2.68 5.59
C SER A 73 -7.54 2.52 4.13
N LEU A 74 -6.38 1.88 3.93
CA LEU A 74 -5.83 1.56 2.61
C LEU A 74 -5.71 0.04 2.49
N GLY A 75 -6.41 -0.54 1.51
CA GLY A 75 -6.41 -1.97 1.19
C GLY A 75 -5.69 -2.25 -0.12
N ARG A 76 -4.71 -3.18 -0.12
CA ARG A 76 -3.90 -3.56 -1.30
C ARG A 76 -3.28 -2.37 -2.02
N PHE A 77 -2.92 -1.35 -1.24
CA PHE A 77 -2.32 -0.14 -1.78
C PHE A 77 -0.82 -0.34 -1.97
N SER A 78 -0.32 -0.03 -3.16
CA SER A 78 1.11 -0.14 -3.49
C SER A 78 1.81 1.22 -3.35
N PHE A 79 2.83 1.26 -2.51
CA PHE A 79 3.69 2.43 -2.33
C PHE A 79 4.92 2.35 -3.23
N VAL A 80 5.15 3.41 -3.99
CA VAL A 80 6.19 3.47 -5.02
C VAL A 80 6.83 4.86 -5.07
N LYS A 81 6.29 5.86 -4.35
CA LYS A 81 6.86 7.21 -4.31
C LYS A 81 6.60 7.90 -2.96
N ASP A 82 7.50 8.78 -2.54
CA ASP A 82 7.41 9.47 -1.23
C ASP A 82 6.19 10.38 -1.14
N GLU A 83 5.70 10.87 -2.28
CA GLU A 83 4.54 11.74 -2.37
C GLU A 83 3.27 11.06 -1.79
N GLN A 84 3.16 9.73 -1.88
CA GLN A 84 2.06 8.97 -1.26
C GLN A 84 2.11 9.04 0.28
N LEU A 85 3.31 8.89 0.87
CA LEU A 85 3.50 9.04 2.31
C LEU A 85 3.28 10.50 2.75
N VAL A 86 3.84 11.46 2.01
CA VAL A 86 3.66 12.89 2.28
C VAL A 86 2.18 13.27 2.28
N TRP A 87 1.38 12.70 1.38
CA TRP A 87 -0.06 12.91 1.37
C TRP A 87 -0.74 12.41 2.66
N ILE A 88 -0.39 11.22 3.16
CA ILE A 88 -0.90 10.71 4.45
C ILE A 88 -0.52 11.68 5.58
N LEU A 89 0.76 12.08 5.65
CA LEU A 89 1.27 13.01 6.66
C LEU A 89 0.67 14.42 6.56
N GLY A 90 0.16 14.80 5.39
CA GLY A 90 -0.61 16.03 5.19
C GLY A 90 -1.84 16.16 6.09
N HIS A 91 -2.32 15.03 6.64
CA HIS A 91 -3.46 14.96 7.56
C HIS A 91 -3.04 14.95 9.05
N SER A 92 -1.80 15.34 9.36
CA SER A 92 -1.22 15.38 10.73
C SER A 92 -2.08 16.04 11.80
N SER A 93 -2.90 17.02 11.44
CA SER A 93 -3.73 17.79 12.38
C SER A 93 -5.08 17.15 12.71
N THR A 94 -5.50 16.11 11.98
CA THR A 94 -6.82 15.47 12.12
C THR A 94 -6.76 13.96 12.24
N LEU A 95 -5.83 13.28 11.56
CA LEU A 95 -5.84 11.83 11.44
C LEU A 95 -5.60 11.15 12.80
N GLU A 96 -6.58 10.36 13.25
CA GLU A 96 -6.56 9.62 14.53
C GLU A 96 -6.39 8.11 14.32
N GLU A 97 -6.78 7.58 13.16
CA GLU A 97 -6.69 6.16 12.81
C GLU A 97 -6.13 5.94 11.40
N LEU A 98 -5.16 5.04 11.29
CA LEU A 98 -4.55 4.65 10.00
C LEU A 98 -4.39 3.13 9.92
N TYR A 99 -5.09 2.51 8.97
CA TYR A 99 -5.05 1.08 8.71
C TYR A 99 -4.47 0.78 7.33
N LEU A 100 -3.50 -0.13 7.29
CA LEU A 100 -2.80 -0.58 6.08
C LEU A 100 -3.04 -2.08 5.92
N ASP A 101 -4.03 -2.43 5.11
CA ASP A 101 -4.46 -3.81 4.86
C ASP A 101 -3.85 -4.33 3.56
N ASP A 102 -2.98 -5.33 3.64
CA ASP A 102 -2.33 -5.98 2.49
C ASP A 102 -1.56 -4.98 1.60
N CYS A 103 -1.03 -3.91 2.21
CA CYS A 103 -0.25 -2.89 1.51
C CYS A 103 1.19 -3.34 1.31
N SER A 104 1.79 -2.97 0.16
CA SER A 104 3.19 -3.30 -0.14
C SER A 104 3.98 -2.09 -0.64
N ILE A 105 5.31 -2.16 -0.53
CA ILE A 105 6.23 -1.22 -1.17
C ILE A 105 6.81 -1.86 -2.43
N ILE A 106 6.56 -1.25 -3.59
CA ILE A 106 7.23 -1.63 -4.83
C ILE A 106 8.61 -0.97 -4.84
N PHE A 107 9.63 -1.73 -4.45
CA PHE A 107 11.00 -1.21 -4.32
C PHE A 107 11.73 -1.13 -5.66
N HIS A 108 11.29 -1.90 -6.66
CA HIS A 108 11.85 -1.92 -8.00
C HIS A 108 10.76 -2.13 -9.05
N ALA A 109 10.79 -1.36 -10.13
CA ALA A 109 9.85 -1.47 -11.23
C ALA A 109 10.56 -1.41 -12.58
N LYS A 110 10.16 -2.29 -13.49
CA LYS A 110 10.54 -2.33 -14.91
C LYS A 110 9.31 -2.03 -15.76
N PHE A 111 9.44 -1.06 -16.66
CA PHE A 111 8.39 -0.63 -17.58
C PHE A 111 8.80 -0.90 -19.02
N CYS A 112 7.88 -1.48 -19.81
CA CYS A 112 8.05 -1.71 -21.24
C CYS A 112 7.34 -0.62 -22.04
N THR A 113 8.06 0.06 -22.95
CA THR A 113 7.56 1.30 -23.60
C THR A 113 6.38 1.15 -24.53
N ASP A 114 6.09 -0.07 -24.99
CA ASP A 114 5.02 -0.29 -25.96
C ASP A 114 3.63 -0.31 -25.28
N GLU A 115 3.60 -0.44 -23.95
CA GLU A 115 2.36 -0.61 -23.16
C GLU A 115 2.28 0.33 -21.93
N TYR A 116 3.42 0.81 -21.40
CA TYR A 116 3.47 1.60 -20.18
C TYR A 116 4.22 2.92 -20.38
N GLU A 117 3.49 4.03 -20.37
CA GLU A 117 4.09 5.36 -20.25
C GLU A 117 4.44 5.59 -18.77
N PRO A 118 5.73 5.79 -18.41
CA PRO A 118 6.13 6.03 -17.02
C PRO A 118 5.47 7.27 -16.39
N GLU A 119 5.03 8.21 -17.23
CA GLU A 119 4.29 9.40 -16.83
C GLU A 119 2.88 9.08 -16.31
N LYS A 120 2.21 8.07 -16.87
CA LYS A 120 0.95 7.54 -16.31
C LYS A 120 1.16 6.94 -14.93
N CYS A 121 2.41 6.57 -14.62
CA CYS A 121 2.79 6.09 -13.31
C CYS A 121 3.21 7.23 -12.34
N GLY A 122 3.05 8.51 -12.71
CA GLY A 122 3.46 9.63 -11.85
C GLY A 122 4.94 9.62 -11.45
N ILE A 123 5.77 8.80 -12.12
CA ILE A 123 7.21 8.70 -11.90
C ILE A 123 7.87 9.63 -12.91
N SER A 124 8.53 10.67 -12.41
CA SER A 124 9.27 11.60 -13.27
C SER A 124 10.33 10.87 -14.08
N GLN A 125 10.43 11.21 -15.37
CA GLN A 125 11.44 10.64 -16.27
C GLN A 125 12.87 10.78 -15.75
N SER A 126 13.15 11.81 -14.95
CA SER A 126 14.48 12.02 -14.35
C SER A 126 14.88 10.96 -13.32
N LYS A 127 13.90 10.26 -12.72
CA LYS A 127 14.11 9.16 -11.77
C LYS A 127 14.31 7.80 -12.49
N LEU A 128 14.06 7.74 -13.80
CA LEU A 128 14.15 6.50 -14.57
C LEU A 128 15.57 6.26 -15.10
N LYS A 129 16.01 5.01 -15.03
CA LYS A 129 17.19 4.54 -15.76
C LYS A 129 16.73 3.90 -17.07
N ASN A 130 17.48 4.09 -18.15
CA ASN A 130 17.21 3.51 -19.46
C ASN A 130 18.39 2.63 -19.87
N THR A 131 18.13 1.47 -20.46
CA THR A 131 19.14 0.54 -20.96
C THR A 131 19.72 0.89 -22.31
N GLY A 132 19.13 1.85 -23.03
CA GLY A 132 19.65 2.36 -24.31
C GLY A 132 19.63 1.34 -25.45
N HIS A 133 18.87 0.23 -25.32
CA HIS A 133 18.80 -0.81 -26.34
C HIS A 133 17.94 -0.38 -27.54
N GLU A 134 18.47 -0.54 -28.76
CA GLU A 134 17.86 -0.07 -30.02
C GLU A 134 16.53 -0.78 -30.40
N LEU A 135 16.22 -1.93 -29.79
CA LEU A 135 15.10 -2.79 -30.20
C LEU A 135 13.92 -2.80 -29.22
N ALA A 136 14.13 -2.43 -27.95
CA ALA A 136 13.08 -2.32 -26.94
C ALA A 136 13.58 -1.40 -25.82
N THR A 137 12.90 -0.28 -25.62
CA THR A 137 13.27 0.66 -24.55
C THR A 137 12.64 0.16 -23.25
N HIS A 138 13.48 -0.14 -22.27
CA HIS A 138 13.02 -0.51 -20.93
C HIS A 138 13.42 0.59 -19.97
N PHE A 139 12.48 0.99 -19.12
CA PHE A 139 12.72 1.94 -18.05
C PHE A 139 12.71 1.25 -16.69
N TYR A 140 13.65 1.64 -15.85
CA TYR A 140 13.80 1.08 -14.51
C TYR A 140 13.68 2.16 -13.47
N TYR A 141 12.98 1.81 -12.40
CA TYR A 141 12.80 2.65 -11.24
C TYR A 141 13.17 1.88 -9.98
N THR A 142 13.86 2.53 -9.06
CA THR A 142 14.19 1.95 -7.75
C THR A 142 13.74 2.93 -6.67
N TYR A 143 12.79 2.49 -5.86
CA TYR A 143 12.32 3.24 -4.72
C TYR A 143 13.18 2.91 -3.49
N GLN A 144 13.64 3.94 -2.78
CA GLN A 144 14.63 3.78 -1.71
C GLN A 144 14.01 3.63 -0.33
N SER A 145 12.83 4.22 -0.11
CA SER A 145 12.17 4.18 1.19
C SER A 145 11.68 2.77 1.53
N ARG A 146 11.63 2.47 2.82
CA ARG A 146 11.30 1.17 3.38
C ARG A 146 10.22 1.33 4.45
N TRP A 147 9.63 0.22 4.89
CA TRP A 147 8.59 0.24 5.92
C TRP A 147 9.08 0.87 7.22
N HIS A 148 10.33 0.65 7.64
CA HIS A 148 10.90 1.38 8.78
C HIS A 148 10.94 2.90 8.61
N ASP A 149 11.20 3.42 7.40
CA ASP A 149 11.12 4.86 7.13
C ASP A 149 9.68 5.35 7.24
N TYR A 150 8.73 4.59 6.72
CA TYR A 150 7.30 4.90 6.80
C TYR A 150 6.81 4.92 8.24
N PHE A 151 7.13 3.91 9.04
CA PHE A 151 6.72 3.84 10.44
C PHE A 151 7.33 4.96 11.27
N THR A 152 8.59 5.29 11.03
CA THR A 152 9.26 6.43 11.70
C THR A 152 8.58 7.74 11.31
N ALA A 153 8.32 7.96 10.03
CA ALA A 153 7.66 9.17 9.56
C ALA A 153 6.21 9.30 10.05
N ILE A 154 5.47 8.19 10.13
CA ILE A 154 4.12 8.13 10.72
C ILE A 154 4.18 8.49 12.20
N GLN A 155 5.12 7.90 12.95
CA GLN A 155 5.34 8.17 14.37
C GLN A 155 5.62 9.65 14.64
N GLU A 156 6.50 10.27 13.84
CA GLU A 156 6.90 11.67 14.03
C GLU A 156 5.89 12.66 13.45
N GLY A 157 5.23 12.30 12.35
CA GLY A 157 4.41 13.19 11.54
C GLY A 157 2.92 13.18 11.85
N LEU A 158 2.39 12.17 12.56
CA LEU A 158 0.98 12.07 12.92
C LEU A 158 0.77 12.16 14.44
N PRO A 159 0.88 13.36 15.05
CA PRO A 159 0.82 13.53 16.51
C PRO A 159 -0.54 13.21 17.14
N ARG A 160 -1.60 13.08 16.33
CA ARG A 160 -2.95 12.73 16.78
C ARG A 160 -3.30 11.25 16.60
N LEU A 161 -2.41 10.47 15.98
CA LEU A 161 -2.64 9.06 15.73
C LEU A 161 -2.81 8.32 17.07
N ARG A 162 -3.92 7.59 17.20
CA ARG A 162 -4.29 6.80 18.38
C ARG A 162 -4.40 5.32 18.06
N ARG A 163 -4.71 4.99 16.81
CA ARG A 163 -4.79 3.61 16.34
C ARG A 163 -4.06 3.47 15.02
N PHE A 164 -3.10 2.57 15.01
CA PHE A 164 -2.44 2.07 13.83
C PHE A 164 -2.72 0.57 13.71
N LYS A 165 -2.92 0.10 12.47
CA LYS A 165 -2.92 -1.32 12.14
C LYS A 165 -2.24 -1.51 10.78
N ILE A 166 -1.45 -2.57 10.68
CA ILE A 166 -0.91 -3.08 9.43
C ILE A 166 -1.04 -4.59 9.46
N GLY A 167 -1.48 -5.21 8.38
CA GLY A 167 -1.78 -6.64 8.39
C GLY A 167 -2.45 -7.13 7.11
N GLU A 168 -3.09 -8.30 7.19
CA GLU A 168 -3.95 -8.85 6.14
C GLU A 168 -5.33 -9.17 6.73
N SER A 169 -6.39 -8.74 6.04
CA SER A 169 -7.75 -9.18 6.34
C SER A 169 -8.00 -10.57 5.77
N ILE A 170 -8.51 -11.50 6.60
CA ILE A 170 -8.85 -12.89 6.18
C ILE A 170 -9.84 -12.91 5.00
N GLU A 171 -10.70 -11.90 4.92
CA GLU A 171 -11.72 -11.74 3.88
C GLU A 171 -11.12 -11.61 2.48
N TRP A 172 -9.86 -11.21 2.35
CA TRP A 172 -9.14 -11.23 1.07
C TRP A 172 -8.97 -12.65 0.50
N ALA A 173 -9.04 -13.69 1.35
CA ALA A 173 -8.80 -15.08 0.98
C ALA A 173 -10.09 -15.89 0.76
N GLU A 174 -11.21 -15.50 1.38
CA GLU A 174 -12.41 -16.35 1.44
C GLU A 174 -13.43 -16.08 0.32
N ASP A 175 -13.54 -14.85 -0.15
CA ASP A 175 -14.44 -14.49 -1.24
C ASP A 175 -13.81 -13.32 -2.00
N TYR A 176 -14.06 -13.18 -3.31
CA TYR A 176 -13.63 -12.03 -4.13
C TYR A 176 -14.29 -10.69 -3.71
N THR A 177 -14.65 -10.56 -2.43
CA THR A 177 -15.22 -9.42 -1.76
C THR A 177 -14.12 -8.55 -1.21
N ILE A 178 -14.28 -7.25 -1.40
CA ILE A 178 -13.43 -6.25 -0.78
C ILE A 178 -13.82 -6.19 0.71
N PRO A 179 -12.89 -6.33 1.66
CA PRO A 179 -13.19 -6.24 3.09
C PRO A 179 -13.68 -4.83 3.47
N LEU A 180 -14.97 -4.56 3.28
CA LEU A 180 -15.64 -3.40 3.86
C LEU A 180 -15.87 -3.65 5.34
N GLU A 181 -15.55 -2.66 6.17
CA GLU A 181 -15.85 -2.68 7.61
C GLU A 181 -15.17 -3.88 8.34
N GLY A 182 -14.22 -4.53 7.68
CA GLY A 182 -13.47 -5.68 8.16
C GLY A 182 -12.26 -5.30 9.00
N GLU A 183 -12.06 -4.02 9.33
CA GLU A 183 -10.81 -3.55 9.94
C GLU A 183 -10.65 -4.01 11.39
N GLU A 184 -11.74 -4.43 12.05
CA GLU A 184 -11.68 -5.15 13.32
C GLU A 184 -11.04 -6.54 13.17
N ARG A 185 -11.14 -7.16 11.99
CA ARG A 185 -10.63 -8.49 11.66
C ARG A 185 -9.26 -8.47 10.98
N LEU A 186 -8.72 -7.28 10.71
CA LEU A 186 -7.36 -7.12 10.19
C LEU A 186 -6.39 -7.82 11.16
N VAL A 187 -5.73 -8.88 10.69
CA VAL A 187 -4.78 -9.62 11.51
C VAL A 187 -3.47 -8.84 11.50
N PRO A 188 -3.04 -8.24 12.62
CA PRO A 188 -1.90 -7.34 12.57
C PRO A 188 -0.60 -8.12 12.37
N GLY A 189 0.20 -7.69 11.40
CA GLY A 189 1.49 -8.32 11.11
C GLY A 189 2.24 -7.68 9.95
N LEU A 190 3.54 -7.96 9.91
CA LEU A 190 4.36 -7.70 8.73
C LEU A 190 4.33 -8.94 7.83
N MET A 191 3.82 -8.77 6.63
CA MET A 191 3.78 -9.83 5.63
C MET A 191 5.17 -10.05 5.01
N ASP A 192 5.43 -11.26 4.51
CA ASP A 192 6.63 -11.60 3.74
C ASP A 192 6.66 -10.86 2.39
N ASP A 193 5.50 -10.72 1.76
CA ASP A 193 5.25 -10.00 0.51
C ASP A 193 5.09 -8.47 0.67
N ARG A 194 5.43 -7.91 1.84
CA ARG A 194 5.36 -6.45 2.08
C ARG A 194 6.27 -5.61 1.18
N TYR A 195 7.22 -6.26 0.50
CA TYR A 195 8.01 -5.70 -0.59
C TYR A 195 7.75 -6.50 -1.85
N ASN A 196 7.56 -5.82 -2.97
CA ASN A 196 7.44 -6.45 -4.28
C ASN A 196 8.32 -5.76 -5.31
N ALA A 197 8.75 -6.51 -6.32
CA ALA A 197 9.21 -5.92 -7.58
C ALA A 197 8.07 -5.98 -8.61
N PHE A 198 8.13 -5.09 -9.60
CA PHE A 198 7.14 -5.01 -10.67
C PHE A 198 7.84 -5.11 -12.03
N ASP A 199 7.31 -5.93 -12.94
CA ASP A 199 7.73 -5.98 -14.35
C ASP A 199 6.51 -5.95 -15.26
N GLY A 200 6.32 -4.81 -15.93
CA GLY A 200 5.21 -4.61 -16.86
C GLY A 200 5.27 -5.51 -18.10
N GLY A 201 6.42 -6.15 -18.38
CA GLY A 201 6.55 -7.15 -19.44
C GLY A 201 6.11 -8.56 -19.05
N LEU A 202 5.81 -8.81 -17.78
CA LEU A 202 5.33 -10.11 -17.29
C LEU A 202 3.80 -10.17 -17.30
N GLY A 203 3.26 -11.33 -17.69
CA GLY A 203 1.83 -11.63 -17.60
C GLY A 203 1.64 -13.12 -17.26
N PRO A 204 0.58 -13.49 -16.52
CA PRO A 204 -0.57 -12.69 -16.13
C PRO A 204 -0.42 -11.90 -14.81
N CYS A 205 0.72 -11.99 -14.13
CA CYS A 205 1.01 -11.25 -12.89
C CYS A 205 2.33 -10.49 -13.05
N GLN A 206 2.27 -9.18 -12.91
CA GLN A 206 3.41 -8.27 -13.04
C GLN A 206 4.21 -8.15 -11.74
N PHE A 207 3.65 -8.58 -10.60
CA PHE A 207 4.34 -8.59 -9.31
C PHE A 207 5.28 -9.80 -9.22
N ILE A 208 6.52 -9.52 -8.82
CA ILE A 208 7.61 -10.48 -8.75
C ILE A 208 7.94 -10.74 -7.27
N THR A 209 7.95 -12.01 -6.89
CA THR A 209 8.31 -12.47 -5.54
C THR A 209 9.83 -12.39 -5.31
N GLN A 210 10.26 -12.56 -4.06
CA GLN A 210 11.70 -12.58 -3.75
C GLN A 210 12.44 -13.69 -4.52
N GLN A 211 11.85 -14.88 -4.60
CA GLN A 211 12.47 -16.01 -5.29
C GLN A 211 12.56 -15.73 -6.78
N ASP A 212 11.46 -15.31 -7.41
CA ASP A 212 11.44 -15.01 -8.84
C ASP A 212 12.42 -13.87 -9.17
N PHE A 213 12.53 -12.86 -8.31
CA PHE A 213 13.48 -11.77 -8.49
C PHE A 213 14.93 -12.27 -8.48
N GLN A 214 15.27 -13.20 -7.58
CA GLN A 214 16.60 -13.80 -7.50
C GLN A 214 16.89 -14.65 -8.73
N ASP A 215 15.95 -15.50 -9.13
CA ASP A 215 16.08 -16.37 -10.31
C ASP A 215 16.27 -15.51 -11.59
N MET A 216 15.45 -14.47 -11.77
CA MET A 216 15.57 -13.54 -12.90
C MET A 216 16.91 -12.78 -12.90
N LYS A 217 17.38 -12.36 -11.72
CA LYS A 217 18.68 -11.67 -11.59
C LYS A 217 19.85 -12.60 -11.97
N GLU A 218 19.78 -13.88 -11.62
CA GLU A 218 20.79 -14.88 -11.96
C GLU A 218 20.77 -15.26 -13.44
N ASP A 219 19.58 -15.44 -14.02
CA ASP A 219 19.39 -15.88 -15.41
C ASP A 219 19.61 -14.76 -16.42
N GLU A 220 19.06 -13.58 -16.17
CA GLU A 220 19.12 -12.46 -17.12
C GLU A 220 20.37 -11.60 -16.93
N GLY A 221 20.92 -11.52 -15.70
CA GLY A 221 22.17 -10.82 -15.38
C GLY A 221 22.26 -9.39 -15.94
N GLY A 222 21.10 -8.78 -16.21
CA GLY A 222 20.97 -7.62 -17.07
C GLY A 222 21.09 -6.30 -16.30
N PRO A 223 21.27 -5.18 -17.02
CA PRO A 223 21.31 -3.84 -16.43
C PRO A 223 20.07 -3.47 -15.60
N ALA A 224 18.97 -4.20 -15.76
CA ALA A 224 17.76 -4.10 -14.96
C ALA A 224 17.99 -4.32 -13.45
N TYR A 225 18.79 -5.35 -13.12
CA TYR A 225 18.98 -5.85 -11.76
C TYR A 225 20.38 -5.51 -11.19
N GLU A 226 21.19 -4.79 -11.97
CA GLU A 226 22.55 -4.43 -11.58
C GLU A 226 22.56 -3.51 -10.34
N GLY A 227 23.18 -4.00 -9.27
CA GLY A 227 23.28 -3.27 -7.99
C GLY A 227 21.96 -3.12 -7.23
N VAL A 228 20.90 -3.82 -7.65
CA VAL A 228 19.61 -3.88 -6.95
C VAL A 228 19.55 -5.17 -6.15
N GLU A 229 19.29 -5.05 -4.85
CA GLU A 229 19.09 -6.18 -3.94
C GLU A 229 17.67 -6.14 -3.38
N TRP A 230 17.13 -7.33 -3.10
CA TRP A 230 15.88 -7.44 -2.36
C TRP A 230 16.03 -6.79 -0.97
N PRO A 231 15.05 -6.03 -0.47
CA PRO A 231 15.13 -5.41 0.85
C PRO A 231 15.43 -6.42 1.96
N GLY A 232 16.58 -6.29 2.61
CA GLY A 232 17.02 -7.12 3.74
C GLY A 232 16.81 -6.45 5.10
N CYS A 233 15.75 -5.66 5.26
CA CYS A 233 15.55 -4.76 6.41
C CYS A 233 14.47 -5.23 7.41
N ASN A 234 14.17 -6.53 7.46
CA ASN A 234 13.09 -7.09 8.30
C ASN A 234 13.22 -6.71 9.79
N GLU A 235 14.43 -6.73 10.33
CA GLU A 235 14.66 -6.33 11.74
C GLU A 235 14.39 -4.83 11.96
N ALA A 236 14.84 -3.98 11.03
CA ALA A 236 14.59 -2.54 11.11
C ALA A 236 13.10 -2.21 10.97
N ASP A 237 12.38 -2.85 10.03
CA ASP A 237 10.94 -2.69 9.85
C ASP A 237 10.19 -3.05 11.13
N ARG A 238 10.55 -4.20 11.73
CA ARG A 238 9.96 -4.67 12.98
C ARG A 238 10.22 -3.71 14.14
N ASP A 239 11.45 -3.25 14.29
CA ASP A 239 11.83 -2.38 15.41
C ASP A 239 11.14 -1.01 15.29
N ALA A 240 11.14 -0.41 14.10
CA ALA A 240 10.41 0.84 13.84
C ALA A 240 8.90 0.68 14.09
N LEU A 241 8.31 -0.45 13.68
CA LEU A 241 6.89 -0.73 13.94
C LEU A 241 6.59 -0.84 15.44
N LYS A 242 7.44 -1.52 16.21
CA LYS A 242 7.32 -1.60 17.67
C LYS A 242 7.40 -0.22 18.31
N GLU A 243 8.31 0.64 17.86
CA GLU A 243 8.41 2.02 18.38
C GLU A 243 7.15 2.84 18.05
N LEU A 244 6.64 2.74 16.82
CA LEU A 244 5.37 3.38 16.43
C LEU A 244 4.23 2.96 17.37
N TYR A 245 4.01 1.65 17.55
CA TYR A 245 2.96 1.15 18.43
C TYR A 245 3.13 1.65 19.88
N ARG A 246 4.35 1.61 20.42
CA ARG A 246 4.63 2.13 21.77
C ARG A 246 4.32 3.62 21.89
N SER A 247 4.64 4.41 20.86
CA SER A 247 4.43 5.86 20.86
C SER A 247 2.97 6.26 20.98
N ILE A 248 2.06 5.44 20.43
CA ILE A 248 0.60 5.64 20.46
C ILE A 248 -0.09 4.81 21.55
N GLY A 249 0.67 4.16 22.44
CA GLY A 249 0.15 3.40 23.58
C GLY A 249 -0.47 2.05 23.22
N GLN A 250 -0.26 1.56 22.00
CA GLN A 250 -0.63 0.23 21.56
C GLN A 250 0.52 -0.75 21.83
N TRP A 251 0.18 -2.00 22.17
CA TRP A 251 1.16 -3.03 22.52
C TRP A 251 1.26 -4.09 21.43
N VAL A 252 2.50 -4.51 21.20
CA VAL A 252 2.87 -5.56 20.27
C VAL A 252 3.49 -6.70 21.05
N ASP A 253 2.94 -7.90 20.92
CA ASP A 253 3.61 -9.13 21.31
C ASP A 253 3.87 -9.94 20.03
N CYS A 254 5.13 -10.35 19.82
CA CYS A 254 5.56 -11.01 18.59
C CYS A 254 5.21 -12.51 18.62
N GLY A 255 4.58 -13.02 17.57
CA GLY A 255 4.32 -14.45 17.38
C GLY A 255 4.26 -14.84 15.90
N HIS A 256 3.91 -16.11 15.60
CA HIS A 256 3.58 -16.59 14.25
C HIS A 256 2.12 -17.07 14.22
N ILE A 257 1.29 -16.56 13.29
CA ILE A 257 -0.08 -17.05 13.07
C ILE A 257 0.03 -17.71 11.71
N ASN A 258 -0.37 -18.96 11.66
CA ASN A 258 -0.63 -19.61 10.40
C ASN A 258 -2.01 -19.12 9.96
N LEU A 259 -2.05 -18.11 9.08
CA LEU A 259 -3.29 -17.77 8.41
C LEU A 259 -3.66 -18.98 7.54
N GLU A 260 -4.94 -19.32 7.45
CA GLU A 260 -5.38 -20.35 6.49
C GLU A 260 -5.25 -19.86 5.03
N SER A 261 -4.88 -18.58 4.84
CA SER A 261 -4.39 -18.03 3.58
C SER A 261 -3.00 -18.62 3.26
N SER A 262 -2.68 -18.79 1.98
CA SER A 262 -1.40 -19.34 1.52
C SER A 262 -0.18 -18.43 1.77
N ARG A 263 -0.32 -17.39 2.60
CA ARG A 263 0.67 -16.33 2.82
C ARG A 263 1.27 -16.41 4.22
N HIS A 264 2.58 -16.18 4.32
CA HIS A 264 3.31 -16.33 5.58
C HIS A 264 3.45 -14.98 6.28
N VAL A 265 2.85 -14.85 7.47
CA VAL A 265 3.13 -13.72 8.34
C VAL A 265 4.50 -13.92 8.95
N GLU A 266 5.48 -13.09 8.55
CA GLU A 266 6.81 -13.14 9.16
C GLU A 266 6.73 -12.82 10.65
N ASP A 267 5.93 -11.80 11.00
CA ASP A 267 5.80 -11.29 12.36
C ASP A 267 4.38 -10.86 12.71
N LEU A 268 3.78 -11.57 13.66
CA LEU A 268 2.52 -11.12 14.24
C LEU A 268 2.68 -10.04 15.27
N LEU A 269 1.62 -9.25 15.38
CA LEU A 269 1.44 -8.27 16.42
C LEU A 269 0.04 -8.50 17.00
N GLN A 270 -0.04 -8.56 18.33
CA GLN A 270 -1.23 -8.73 19.19
C GLN A 270 -1.74 -10.16 19.45
N VAL A 271 -1.54 -10.59 20.70
CA VAL A 271 -2.46 -11.48 21.40
C VAL A 271 -3.33 -10.58 22.29
N GLU A 272 -4.57 -10.30 21.87
CA GLU A 272 -5.56 -9.88 22.85
C GLU A 272 -5.72 -11.02 23.86
N SER A 273 -5.60 -10.71 25.15
CA SER A 273 -5.97 -11.62 26.21
C SER A 273 -7.48 -11.93 26.14
N TYR A 274 -7.87 -12.87 25.30
CA TYR A 274 -9.24 -13.35 25.21
C TYR A 274 -9.60 -14.09 26.51
N ARG A 275 -10.24 -13.40 27.45
CA ARG A 275 -10.90 -14.02 28.62
C ARG A 275 -12.28 -14.52 28.22
N GLY A 276 -12.33 -15.46 27.28
CA GLY A 276 -13.53 -16.25 26.96
C GLY A 276 -13.35 -17.69 27.46
N PRO A 277 -14.41 -18.40 27.89
CA PRO A 277 -14.29 -19.72 28.48
C PRO A 277 -13.90 -20.76 27.41
N VAL A 278 -12.62 -21.15 27.38
CA VAL A 278 -12.15 -22.27 26.58
C VAL A 278 -12.64 -23.57 27.23
N ARG A 279 -13.66 -24.20 26.62
CA ARG A 279 -14.00 -25.60 26.89
C ARG A 279 -13.07 -26.49 26.09
N ILE A 280 -12.03 -26.99 26.75
CA ILE A 280 -11.25 -28.11 26.24
C ILE A 280 -12.12 -29.36 26.39
N ARG A 281 -12.54 -29.97 25.27
CA ARG A 281 -12.94 -31.38 25.27
C ARG A 281 -11.68 -32.19 24.97
N THR A 282 -11.30 -32.99 25.97
CA THR A 282 -10.33 -34.10 25.88
C THR A 282 -10.75 -35.14 24.87
#